data_AF-A0A7D4XIX0-F1
#
_entry.id   AF-A0A7D4XIX0-F1
#
_cell.length_a   1.000
_cell.length_b   1.000
_cell.length_c   1.000
_cell.angle_alpha   90.00
_cell.angle_beta   90.00
_cell.angle_gamma   90.00
#
_symmetry.space_group_name_H-M   'P 1'
#
loop_
_entity.id
_entity.type
_entity.pdbx_description
1 polymer ?
#
loop_
_entity_poly.entity_id
_entity_poly.type
_entity_poly.pdbx_seq_one_letter_code
_entity_poly.pdbx_strand_id
1 'polypeptide(L)'
;MEDGYETKCEDRTVSVECGSTRKCSRVDMGNGFAKETCSDSPKYCRKTDRVCERVTSYREEPIYADQCGYDTWMWKQVEQIEAKGRDDTPRWPEGNLVAGPLDRVHRLAAYVARIQYRKGGEPREYRYVLPNEARFHEMRKGQSVTLQVRNDGSVLGVLQKGSRD
;
A
#
# COMPACT_ATOMS: atom_id res chain seq x y z
N MET A 1 14.83 26.72 -19.60
CA MET A 1 14.82 27.24 -20.99
C MET A 1 13.41 27.03 -21.50
N GLU A 2 12.71 28.08 -21.96
CA GLU A 2 11.34 27.95 -22.50
C GLU A 2 11.40 27.14 -23.80
N ASP A 3 10.64 26.04 -23.87
CA ASP A 3 10.70 25.09 -25.01
C ASP A 3 9.48 25.23 -25.93
N GLY A 4 8.89 26.42 -25.94
CA GLY A 4 7.71 26.74 -26.73
C GLY A 4 6.41 26.67 -25.92
N TYR A 5 5.31 26.46 -26.63
CA TYR A 5 3.96 26.49 -26.08
C TYR A 5 3.25 25.16 -26.32
N GLU A 6 2.47 24.73 -25.33
CA GLU A 6 1.57 23.59 -25.41
C GLU A 6 0.12 24.09 -25.37
N THR A 7 -0.77 23.46 -26.14
CA THR A 7 -2.21 23.73 -26.05
C THR A 7 -2.83 22.74 -25.07
N LYS A 8 -3.29 23.23 -23.91
CA LYS A 8 -4.03 22.42 -22.94
C LYS A 8 -5.52 22.68 -23.08
N CYS A 9 -6.30 21.61 -23.17
CA CYS A 9 -7.75 21.71 -23.22
C CYS A 9 -8.37 21.07 -21.97
N GLU A 10 -9.34 21.75 -21.38
CA GLU A 10 -10.13 21.26 -20.26
C GLU A 10 -11.63 21.37 -20.56
N ASP A 11 -12.40 20.36 -20.15
CA ASP A 11 -13.84 20.37 -20.29
C ASP A 11 -14.47 21.02 -19.06
N ARG A 12 -15.04 22.22 -19.25
CA ARG A 12 -15.69 22.98 -18.18
C ARG A 12 -17.19 22.76 -18.23
N THR A 13 -17.75 22.22 -17.16
CA THR A 13 -19.21 22.02 -17.03
C THR A 13 -19.84 23.14 -16.23
N VAL A 14 -20.81 23.85 -16.81
CA VAL A 14 -21.56 24.93 -16.19
C VAL A 14 -23.06 24.61 -16.15
N SER A 15 -23.76 25.12 -15.14
CA SER A 15 -25.21 25.01 -15.01
C SER A 15 -25.86 26.20 -15.69
N VAL A 16 -26.64 25.95 -16.75
CA VAL A 16 -27.33 26.99 -17.53
C VAL A 16 -28.83 26.75 -17.50
N GLU A 17 -29.62 27.82 -17.48
CA GLU A 17 -31.07 27.71 -17.56
C GLU A 17 -31.46 27.21 -18.96
N CYS A 18 -32.23 26.12 -19.01
CA CYS A 18 -32.54 25.39 -20.25
C CYS A 18 -34.04 25.22 -20.49
N GLY A 19 -34.89 25.83 -19.66
CA GLY A 19 -36.34 25.80 -19.80
C GLY A 19 -37.04 26.02 -18.46
N SER A 20 -38.33 25.71 -18.40
CA SER A 20 -39.11 25.80 -17.16
C SER A 20 -39.87 24.51 -16.90
N THR A 21 -40.13 24.23 -15.62
CA THR A 21 -40.99 23.13 -15.18
C THR A 21 -42.24 23.72 -14.53
N ARG A 22 -43.40 23.35 -15.07
CA ARG A 22 -44.72 23.71 -14.54
C ARG A 22 -45.20 22.64 -13.59
N LYS A 23 -45.63 23.05 -12.39
CA LYS A 23 -46.37 22.18 -11.47
C LYS A 23 -47.75 22.77 -11.21
N CYS A 24 -48.77 21.96 -11.43
CA CYS A 24 -50.15 22.32 -11.17
C CYS A 24 -50.70 21.48 -10.03
N SER A 25 -51.46 22.12 -9.14
CA SER A 25 -52.21 21.46 -8.07
C SER A 25 -53.68 21.82 -8.19
N ARG A 26 -54.54 20.81 -8.10
CA ARG A 26 -56.00 21.00 -8.11
C ARG A 26 -56.52 20.92 -6.68
N VAL A 27 -57.22 21.97 -6.25
CA VAL A 27 -57.83 22.08 -4.92
C VAL A 27 -59.34 22.07 -5.07
N ASP A 28 -60.01 21.12 -4.40
CA ASP A 28 -61.46 21.04 -4.34
C ASP A 28 -62.02 22.18 -3.48
N MET A 29 -63.04 22.89 -3.98
CA MET A 29 -63.64 24.04 -3.28
C MET A 29 -64.90 23.66 -2.48
N GLY A 30 -65.25 22.37 -2.41
CA GLY A 30 -66.31 21.86 -1.52
C GLY A 30 -67.75 22.17 -1.98
N ASN A 31 -67.91 22.76 -3.17
CA ASN A 31 -69.20 23.10 -3.78
C ASN A 31 -69.43 22.36 -5.11
N GLY A 32 -68.69 21.26 -5.34
CA GLY A 32 -68.71 20.51 -6.60
C GLY A 32 -67.81 21.10 -7.70
N PHE A 33 -67.10 22.20 -7.43
CA PHE A 33 -66.12 22.78 -8.35
C PHE A 33 -64.70 22.69 -7.76
N ALA A 34 -63.69 22.62 -8.62
CA ALA A 34 -62.28 22.58 -8.23
C ALA A 34 -61.49 23.69 -8.94
N LYS A 35 -60.48 24.23 -8.26
CA LYS A 35 -59.57 25.25 -8.80
C LYS A 35 -58.20 24.64 -9.04
N GLU A 36 -57.67 24.84 -10.23
CA GLU A 36 -56.29 24.50 -10.56
C GLU A 36 -55.38 25.72 -10.38
N THR A 37 -54.29 25.56 -9.65
CA THR A 37 -53.24 26.58 -9.51
C THR A 37 -51.93 26.00 -10.01
N CYS A 38 -51.28 26.72 -10.93
CA CYS A 38 -50.00 26.30 -11.50
C CYS A 38 -48.90 27.31 -11.18
N SER A 39 -47.71 26.81 -10.90
CA SER A 39 -46.49 27.60 -10.72
C SER A 39 -45.41 27.10 -11.67
N ASP A 40 -44.74 28.03 -12.35
CA ASP A 40 -43.60 27.75 -13.22
C ASP A 40 -42.29 28.05 -12.49
N SER A 41 -41.31 27.17 -12.64
CA SER A 41 -39.98 27.30 -12.04
C SER A 41 -38.89 27.06 -13.08
N PRO A 42 -37.75 27.80 -13.04
CA PRO A 42 -36.67 27.62 -14.01
C PRO A 42 -36.01 26.25 -13.84
N LYS A 43 -35.73 25.60 -14.97
CA LYS A 43 -35.03 24.32 -15.05
C LYS A 43 -33.60 24.59 -15.52
N TYR A 44 -32.63 24.08 -14.77
CA TYR A 44 -31.22 24.19 -15.11
C TYR A 44 -30.70 22.86 -15.69
N CYS A 45 -29.91 22.97 -16.76
CA CYS A 45 -29.22 21.86 -17.40
C CYS A 45 -27.71 22.05 -17.29
N ARG A 46 -26.98 20.94 -17.33
CA ARG A 46 -25.51 20.98 -17.43
C ARG A 46 -25.12 21.13 -18.88
N LYS A 47 -24.26 22.11 -19.17
CA LYS A 47 -23.59 22.27 -20.45
C LYS A 47 -22.09 22.10 -20.23
N THR A 48 -21.46 21.26 -21.03
CA THR A 48 -20.01 21.06 -21.00
C THR A 48 -19.41 21.70 -22.24
N ASP A 49 -18.52 22.67 -22.05
CA ASP A 49 -17.79 23.34 -23.12
C ASP A 49 -16.30 23.02 -22.98
N ARG A 50 -15.64 22.72 -24.10
CA ARG A 50 -14.19 22.46 -24.14
C ARG A 50 -13.44 23.77 -24.32
N VAL A 51 -12.64 24.13 -23.34
CA VAL A 51 -11.82 25.35 -23.35
C VAL A 51 -10.37 24.95 -23.60
N CYS A 52 -9.73 25.52 -24.62
CA CYS A 52 -8.33 25.26 -24.94
C CYS A 52 -7.51 26.54 -24.75
N GLU A 53 -6.47 26.47 -23.92
CA GLU A 53 -5.57 27.57 -23.61
C GLU A 53 -4.14 27.21 -23.98
N ARG A 54 -3.39 28.22 -24.44
CA ARG A 54 -1.98 28.07 -24.80
C ARG A 54 -1.11 28.36 -23.59
N VAL A 55 -0.45 27.34 -23.06
CA VAL A 55 0.41 27.41 -21.87
C VAL A 55 1.89 27.28 -22.24
N THR A 56 2.77 27.93 -21.49
CA THR A 56 4.22 27.82 -21.69
C THR A 56 4.69 26.41 -21.30
N SER A 57 5.46 25.76 -22.17
CA SER A 57 6.06 24.46 -21.90
C SER A 57 7.48 24.63 -21.34
N TYR A 58 7.74 23.98 -20.22
CA TYR A 58 9.04 23.98 -19.56
C TYR A 58 9.69 22.60 -19.73
N ARG A 59 11.00 22.56 -20.02
CA ARG A 59 11.76 21.30 -20.05
C ARG A 59 11.80 20.68 -18.65
N GLU A 60 11.50 19.39 -18.57
CA GLU A 60 11.60 18.61 -17.33
C GLU A 60 12.99 17.96 -17.15
N GLU A 61 13.87 18.09 -18.14
CA GLU A 61 15.22 17.55 -18.07
C GLU A 61 16.05 18.31 -17.01
N PRO A 62 16.63 17.60 -16.03
CA PRO A 62 17.52 18.23 -15.08
C PRO A 62 18.81 18.67 -15.78
N ILE A 63 19.11 19.97 -15.72
CA ILE A 63 20.38 20.52 -16.22
C ILE A 63 21.42 20.37 -15.11
N TYR A 64 22.22 19.30 -15.17
CA TYR A 64 23.38 19.15 -14.30
C TYR A 64 24.57 19.87 -14.92
N ALA A 65 25.21 20.77 -14.16
CA ALA A 65 26.43 21.47 -14.59
C ALA A 65 27.63 20.52 -14.68
N ASP A 66 27.68 19.52 -13.80
CA ASP A 66 28.76 18.56 -13.67
C ASP A 66 28.20 17.14 -13.50
N GLN A 67 28.75 16.17 -14.23
CA GLN A 67 28.48 14.75 -14.05
C GLN A 67 29.74 14.07 -13.47
N CYS A 68 29.66 13.61 -12.23
CA CYS A 68 30.73 12.84 -11.60
C CYS A 68 30.36 11.36 -11.57
N GLY A 69 31.11 10.54 -12.33
CA GLY A 69 31.12 9.09 -12.14
C GLY A 69 32.14 8.70 -11.07
N TYR A 70 31.87 7.64 -10.33
CA TYR A 70 32.87 7.03 -9.44
C TYR A 70 32.83 5.51 -9.60
N ASP A 71 34.01 4.91 -9.60
CA ASP A 71 34.16 3.47 -9.48
C ASP A 71 34.35 3.12 -8.00
N THR A 72 33.58 2.16 -7.52
CA THR A 72 33.69 1.65 -6.15
C THR A 72 33.91 0.15 -6.17
N TRP A 73 34.81 -0.31 -5.31
CA TRP A 73 35.05 -1.73 -5.12
C TRP A 73 33.89 -2.33 -4.32
N MET A 74 33.25 -3.35 -4.88
CA MET A 74 32.21 -4.11 -4.17
C MET A 74 32.80 -5.36 -3.53
N TRP A 75 32.43 -5.60 -2.27
CA TRP A 75 32.71 -6.86 -1.60
C TRP A 75 32.10 -8.02 -2.36
N LYS A 76 32.91 -9.03 -2.69
CA LYS A 76 32.44 -10.29 -3.27
C LYS A 76 32.49 -11.39 -2.21
N GLN A 77 31.44 -12.19 -2.14
CA GLN A 77 31.44 -13.36 -1.28
C GLN A 77 32.41 -14.41 -1.83
N VAL A 78 33.38 -14.84 -1.01
CA VAL A 78 34.41 -15.82 -1.37
C VAL A 78 34.11 -17.19 -0.78
N GLU A 79 33.69 -17.25 0.49
CA GLU A 79 33.44 -18.51 1.20
C GLU A 79 32.24 -18.37 2.15
N GLN A 80 31.54 -19.48 2.40
CA GLN A 80 30.44 -19.58 3.36
C GLN A 80 30.39 -20.98 3.97
N ILE A 81 30.28 -21.03 5.30
CA ILE A 81 29.96 -22.25 6.05
C ILE A 81 28.57 -22.05 6.65
N GLU A 82 27.72 -23.08 6.54
CA GLU A 82 26.31 -22.98 6.96
C GLU A 82 25.88 -24.21 7.77
N ALA A 83 25.09 -23.99 8.82
CA ALA A 83 24.39 -25.02 9.58
C ALA A 83 22.88 -24.79 9.48
N LYS A 84 22.11 -25.87 9.27
CA LYS A 84 20.64 -25.84 9.22
C LYS A 84 20.06 -26.93 10.12
N GLY A 85 18.94 -26.62 10.75
CA GLY A 85 18.22 -27.53 11.64
C GLY A 85 16.72 -27.28 11.65
N ARG A 86 15.99 -28.18 12.32
CA ARG A 86 14.54 -28.03 12.63
C ARG A 86 14.26 -28.20 14.13
N ASP A 87 15.32 -28.37 14.91
CA ASP A 87 15.26 -28.40 16.36
C ASP A 87 15.13 -26.98 16.92
N ASP A 88 15.00 -26.90 18.23
CA ASP A 88 14.97 -25.67 19.03
C ASP A 88 16.38 -25.29 19.53
N THR A 89 17.44 -25.95 19.04
CA THR A 89 18.81 -25.76 19.51
C THR A 89 19.69 -25.25 18.36
N PRO A 90 19.58 -23.96 18.00
CA PRO A 90 20.40 -23.38 16.95
C PRO A 90 21.87 -23.42 17.35
N ARG A 91 22.73 -23.76 16.38
CA ARG A 91 24.18 -23.79 16.56
C ARG A 91 24.87 -23.16 15.36
N TRP A 92 26.00 -22.53 15.63
CA TRP A 92 26.90 -22.09 14.57
C TRP A 92 27.49 -23.32 13.85
N PRO A 93 27.78 -23.21 12.55
CA PRO A 93 28.47 -24.27 11.84
C PRO A 93 29.83 -24.51 12.47
N GLU A 94 30.24 -25.78 12.43
CA GLU A 94 31.58 -26.18 12.85
C GLU A 94 32.62 -25.71 11.84
N GLY A 95 33.80 -25.35 12.33
CA GLY A 95 34.88 -24.76 11.53
C GLY A 95 34.99 -23.25 11.68
N ASN A 96 36.11 -22.71 11.19
CA ASN A 96 36.37 -21.27 11.17
C ASN A 96 36.77 -20.87 9.75
N LEU A 97 36.22 -19.76 9.27
CA LEU A 97 36.70 -19.10 8.06
C LEU A 97 38.05 -18.45 8.38
N VAL A 98 39.06 -18.72 7.54
CA VAL A 98 40.36 -18.05 7.63
C VAL A 98 40.29 -16.78 6.80
N ALA A 99 40.31 -15.63 7.46
CA ALA A 99 40.27 -14.33 6.79
C ALA A 99 41.68 -13.86 6.40
N GLY A 100 41.89 -13.52 5.13
CA GLY A 100 43.05 -12.78 4.67
C GLY A 100 42.96 -11.27 4.97
N PRO A 101 44.00 -10.49 4.65
CA PRO A 101 44.06 -9.05 4.93
C PRO A 101 42.99 -8.21 4.23
N LEU A 102 42.44 -8.70 3.13
CA LEU A 102 41.39 -8.04 2.35
C LEU A 102 40.02 -8.73 2.51
N ASP A 103 39.87 -9.63 3.47
CA ASP A 103 38.62 -10.35 3.70
C ASP A 103 37.88 -9.78 4.92
N ARG A 104 36.56 -9.96 4.92
CA ARG A 104 35.70 -9.65 6.07
C ARG A 104 34.77 -10.81 6.35
N VAL A 105 34.84 -11.30 7.59
CA VAL A 105 33.94 -12.36 8.06
C VAL A 105 32.66 -11.74 8.60
N HIS A 106 31.53 -12.21 8.09
CA HIS A 106 30.20 -11.86 8.57
C HIS A 106 29.50 -13.10 9.11
N ARG A 107 28.81 -12.95 10.25
CA ARG A 107 27.94 -13.98 10.80
C ARG A 107 26.49 -13.58 10.57
N LEU A 108 25.74 -14.47 9.94
CA LEU A 108 24.32 -14.32 9.68
C LEU A 108 23.58 -15.51 10.26
N ALA A 109 22.45 -15.24 10.90
CA ALA A 109 21.56 -16.26 11.40
C ALA A 109 20.12 -15.92 11.01
N ALA A 110 19.35 -16.95 10.65
CA ALA A 110 17.94 -16.82 10.30
C ALA A 110 17.14 -17.80 11.15
N TYR A 111 16.26 -17.25 11.98
CA TYR A 111 15.42 -18.01 12.89
C TYR A 111 13.98 -18.00 12.41
N VAL A 112 13.33 -19.17 12.40
CA VAL A 112 11.99 -19.32 11.83
C VAL A 112 11.14 -20.21 12.72
N ALA A 113 10.00 -19.67 13.17
CA ALA A 113 8.93 -20.46 13.76
C ALA A 113 7.82 -20.71 12.75
N ARG A 114 7.30 -21.94 12.70
CA ARG A 114 6.13 -22.30 11.89
C ARG A 114 4.92 -22.34 12.78
N ILE A 115 3.96 -21.47 12.52
CA ILE A 115 2.74 -21.35 13.30
C ILE A 115 1.59 -21.91 12.48
N GLN A 116 0.99 -22.99 12.98
CA GLN A 116 -0.20 -23.58 12.38
C GLN A 116 -1.45 -22.91 12.94
N TYR A 117 -2.39 -22.56 12.07
CA TYR A 117 -3.68 -21.99 12.45
C TYR A 117 -4.78 -22.47 11.50
N ARG A 118 -6.04 -22.27 11.88
CA ARG A 118 -7.19 -22.57 11.02
C ARG A 118 -7.95 -21.30 10.68
N LYS A 119 -8.36 -21.17 9.43
CA LYS A 119 -9.27 -20.10 8.96
C LYS A 119 -10.42 -20.77 8.23
N GLY A 120 -11.65 -20.58 8.71
CA GLY A 120 -12.84 -21.22 8.11
C GLY A 120 -12.79 -22.75 8.08
N GLY A 121 -12.09 -23.37 9.03
CA GLY A 121 -11.90 -24.83 9.09
C GLY A 121 -10.70 -25.36 8.30
N GLU A 122 -10.11 -24.59 7.40
CA GLU A 122 -8.93 -25.00 6.62
C GLU A 122 -7.63 -24.80 7.41
N PRO A 123 -6.72 -25.79 7.42
CA PRO A 123 -5.39 -25.63 8.00
C PRO A 123 -4.51 -24.69 7.17
N ARG A 124 -3.81 -23.79 7.84
CA ARG A 124 -2.84 -22.85 7.27
C ARG A 124 -1.56 -22.86 8.10
N GLU A 125 -0.45 -22.55 7.45
CA GLU A 125 0.86 -22.39 8.10
C GLU A 125 1.39 -20.98 7.83
N TYR A 126 1.87 -20.31 8.88
CA TYR A 126 2.55 -19.04 8.78
C TYR A 126 4.02 -19.19 9.18
N ARG A 127 4.91 -18.69 8.32
CA ARG A 127 6.35 -18.66 8.56
C ARG A 127 6.73 -17.35 9.26
N TYR A 128 6.94 -17.42 10.56
CA TYR A 128 7.35 -16.26 11.36
C TYR A 128 8.87 -16.17 11.42
N VAL A 129 9.45 -15.19 10.73
CA VAL A 129 10.89 -14.89 10.78
C VAL A 129 11.16 -14.08 12.03
N LEU A 130 12.02 -14.62 12.90
CA LEU A 130 12.37 -14.01 14.16
C LEU A 130 13.64 -13.17 13.99
N PRO A 131 13.70 -11.99 14.63
CA PRO A 131 14.78 -11.02 14.39
C PRO A 131 16.12 -11.44 15.00
N ASN A 132 16.10 -12.26 16.05
CA ASN A 132 17.30 -12.70 16.76
C ASN A 132 17.06 -14.02 17.51
N GLU A 133 18.14 -14.58 18.04
CA GLU A 133 18.14 -15.85 18.76
C GLU A 133 17.32 -15.81 20.05
N ALA A 134 17.37 -14.70 20.80
CA ALA A 134 16.64 -14.55 22.06
C ALA A 134 15.12 -14.71 21.83
N ARG A 135 14.57 -14.08 20.79
CA ARG A 135 13.17 -14.23 20.40
C ARG A 135 12.83 -15.63 19.94
N PHE A 136 13.78 -16.35 19.35
CA PHE A 136 13.59 -17.76 18.97
C PHE A 136 13.49 -18.66 20.20
N HIS A 137 14.35 -18.47 21.20
CA HIS A 137 14.32 -19.22 22.46
C HIS A 137 13.09 -18.91 23.34
N GLU A 138 12.50 -17.70 23.21
CA GLU A 138 11.21 -17.37 23.83
C GLU A 138 10.06 -18.24 23.28
N MET A 139 10.18 -18.80 22.07
CA MET A 139 9.18 -19.65 21.46
C MET A 139 9.38 -21.12 21.85
N ARG A 140 8.37 -21.73 22.45
CA ARG A 140 8.36 -23.18 22.71
C ARG A 140 7.53 -23.92 21.68
N LYS A 141 8.01 -25.08 21.22
CA LYS A 141 7.21 -25.98 20.39
C LYS A 141 5.93 -26.35 21.14
N GLY A 142 4.79 -26.28 20.45
CA GLY A 142 3.46 -26.53 21.04
C GLY A 142 2.85 -25.35 21.82
N GLN A 143 3.59 -24.25 22.01
CA GLN A 143 3.04 -23.04 22.61
C GLN A 143 1.97 -22.43 21.70
N SER A 144 0.84 -22.03 22.30
CA SER A 144 -0.18 -21.27 21.60
C SER A 144 0.20 -19.79 21.56
N VAL A 145 0.03 -19.15 20.40
CA VAL A 145 0.30 -17.73 20.17
C VAL A 145 -0.89 -17.06 19.51
N THR A 146 -1.04 -15.75 19.68
CA THR A 146 -2.11 -14.99 19.04
C THR A 146 -1.61 -14.40 17.73
N LEU A 147 -2.26 -14.74 16.62
CA LEU A 147 -1.98 -14.15 15.31
C LEU A 147 -2.95 -12.99 15.04
N GLN A 148 -2.43 -11.88 14.55
CA GLN A 148 -3.24 -10.85 13.91
C GLN A 148 -3.31 -11.13 12.42
N VAL A 149 -4.52 -11.39 11.91
CA VAL A 149 -4.74 -11.78 10.51
C VAL A 149 -5.77 -10.85 9.89
N ARG A 150 -5.52 -10.38 8.66
CA ARG A 150 -6.48 -9.59 7.88
C ARG A 150 -7.58 -10.49 7.28
N ASN A 151 -8.66 -9.87 6.81
CA ASN A 151 -9.76 -10.57 6.14
C ASN A 151 -9.32 -11.37 4.91
N ASP A 152 -8.29 -10.91 4.20
CA ASP A 152 -7.67 -11.62 3.06
C ASP A 152 -6.83 -12.84 3.48
N GLY A 153 -6.52 -13.00 4.77
CA GLY A 153 -5.71 -14.09 5.32
C GLY A 153 -4.23 -13.77 5.47
N SER A 154 -3.79 -12.56 5.12
CA SER A 154 -2.43 -12.10 5.39
C SER A 154 -2.22 -11.89 6.89
N VAL A 155 -1.11 -12.40 7.41
CA VAL A 155 -0.75 -12.28 8.83
C VAL A 155 0.02 -10.97 9.03
N LEU A 156 -0.47 -10.11 9.92
CA LEU A 156 0.10 -8.81 10.26
C LEU A 156 1.18 -8.90 11.34
N GLY A 157 1.07 -9.89 12.22
CA GLY A 157 2.01 -10.05 13.32
C GLY A 157 1.63 -11.17 14.28
N VAL A 158 2.60 -11.54 15.11
CA VAL A 158 2.45 -12.51 16.18
C VAL A 158 2.52 -11.74 17.51
N LEU A 159 1.43 -11.80 18.29
CA LEU A 159 1.41 -11.28 19.65
C LEU A 159 1.76 -12.42 20.61
N GLN A 160 2.93 -12.34 21.22
CA GLN A 160 3.27 -13.18 22.37
C GLN A 160 2.72 -12.52 23.63
N LYS A 161 1.94 -13.25 24.43
CA LYS A 161 1.74 -12.88 25.83
C LYS A 161 3.09 -13.05 26.52
N GLY A 162 3.73 -11.95 26.90
CA GLY A 162 4.91 -12.00 27.75
C GLY A 162 4.59 -12.80 29.01
N SER A 163 5.44 -13.79 29.31
CA SER A 163 5.44 -14.47 30.60
C SER A 163 5.67 -13.40 31.66
N ARG A 164 4.66 -13.10 32.47
CA ARG A 164 4.87 -12.45 33.76
C ARG A 164 5.30 -13.56 34.71
N ASP A 165 6.55 -13.52 35.14
CA ASP A 165 6.97 -13.92 36.47
C ASP A 165 7.74 -12.75 37.08
#